data_AF-A0A0Q4WWJ2-F1
#
_entry.id   AF-A0A0Q4WWJ2-F1
#
_cell.length_a   1.000
_cell.length_b   1.000
_cell.length_c   1.000
_cell.angle_alpha   90.00
_cell.angle_beta   90.00
_cell.angle_gamma   90.00
#
_symmetry.space_group_name_H-M   'P 1'
#
loop_
_entity.id
_entity.type
_entity.pdbx_description
1 polymer ?
#
loop_
_entity_poly.entity_id
_entity_poly.type
_entity_poly.pdbx_seq_one_letter_code
_entity_poly.pdbx_strand_id
1 'polypeptide(L)' 'MRLLIPTFALLLAAGPALADDKAACAEGIAMIKDALAKGPSETAAPKLKKALRVAEREQGEGEFDECLDAVGDAKRAMKP' A
#
# COMPACT_ATOMS: atom_id res chain seq x y z
N MET A 1 26.07 -1.23 48.36
CA MET A 1 25.18 -2.34 47.93
C MET A 1 24.32 -1.81 46.78
N ARG A 2 24.46 -2.39 45.58
CA ARG A 2 23.74 -2.01 44.37
C ARG A 2 22.27 -2.45 44.47
N LEU A 3 21.32 -1.53 44.35
CA LEU A 3 19.92 -1.78 43.99
C LEU A 3 19.73 -1.10 42.62
N LEU A 4 20.01 -1.85 41.56
CA LEU A 4 19.03 -2.44 40.64
C LEU A 4 18.30 -1.41 39.76
N ILE A 5 19.02 -1.08 38.67
CA ILE A 5 18.63 -0.91 37.25
C ILE A 5 17.28 -0.22 36.94
N PRO A 6 17.30 0.91 36.20
CA PRO A 6 16.13 1.68 35.84
C PRO A 6 15.32 1.05 34.69
N THR A 7 14.01 1.21 34.82
CA THR A 7 13.02 1.65 33.82
C THR A 7 13.23 1.36 32.33
N PHE A 8 12.15 0.82 31.74
CA PHE A 8 11.66 1.10 30.39
C PHE A 8 12.37 0.41 29.21
N ALA A 9 11.91 -0.81 28.88
CA ALA A 9 12.12 -1.41 27.56
C ALA A 9 10.77 -1.93 27.02
N LEU A 10 9.85 -1.02 26.71
CA LEU A 10 8.72 -1.28 25.82
C LEU A 10 8.71 -0.22 24.74
N LEU A 11 9.45 -0.44 23.65
CA LEU A 11 9.22 0.17 22.34
C LEU A 11 10.06 -0.65 21.34
N LEU A 12 9.57 -0.79 20.11
CA LEU A 12 10.24 -1.37 18.92
C LEU A 12 9.83 -2.79 18.49
N ALA A 13 8.52 -3.07 18.40
CA ALA A 13 8.04 -4.27 17.67
C ALA A 13 7.04 -3.97 16.52
N ALA A 14 6.80 -2.70 16.15
CA ALA A 14 5.88 -2.34 15.06
C ALA A 14 6.56 -2.12 13.69
N GLY A 15 7.88 -2.29 13.59
CA GLY A 15 8.65 -1.98 12.38
C GLY A 15 8.47 -2.90 11.15
N PRO A 16 8.23 -4.22 11.27
CA PRO A 16 8.28 -5.08 10.10
C PRO A 16 7.03 -5.04 9.21
N ALA A 17 5.85 -4.71 9.76
CA ALA A 17 4.61 -4.68 8.98
C ALA A 17 4.55 -3.47 8.02
N LEU A 18 4.89 -2.27 8.51
CA LEU A 18 4.82 -1.05 7.69
C LEU A 18 5.83 -1.01 6.52
N ALA A 19 7.00 -1.64 6.68
CA ALA A 19 7.98 -1.72 5.60
C ALA A 19 7.53 -2.66 4.47
N ASP A 20 6.85 -3.74 4.83
CA ASP A 20 6.26 -4.69 3.87
C ASP A 20 5.13 -4.02 3.09
N ASP A 21 4.24 -3.30 3.79
CA ASP A 21 3.10 -2.60 3.19
C ASP A 21 3.55 -1.51 2.20
N LYS A 22 4.62 -0.77 2.51
CA LYS A 22 5.21 0.22 1.59
C LYS A 22 5.70 -0.42 0.29
N ALA A 23 6.39 -1.55 0.38
CA ALA A 23 6.90 -2.26 -0.80
C ALA A 23 5.72 -2.83 -1.62
N ALA A 24 4.77 -3.47 -0.95
CA ALA A 24 3.56 -4.01 -1.56
C ALA A 24 2.70 -2.94 -2.25
N CYS A 25 2.59 -1.74 -1.65
CA CYS A 25 1.93 -0.59 -2.26
C CYS A 25 2.64 -0.16 -3.56
N ALA A 26 3.97 0.00 -3.54
CA ALA A 26 4.76 0.39 -4.71
C ALA A 26 4.63 -0.63 -5.86
N GLU A 27 4.70 -1.92 -5.55
CA GLU A 27 4.47 -3.00 -6.51
C GLU A 27 3.04 -2.97 -7.07
N GLY A 28 2.05 -2.73 -6.19
CA GLY A 28 0.66 -2.56 -6.57
C GLY A 28 0.45 -1.42 -7.57
N ILE A 29 1.05 -0.26 -7.32
CA ILE A 29 1.00 0.90 -8.23
C ILE A 29 1.59 0.55 -9.60
N ALA A 30 2.74 -0.13 -9.64
CA ALA A 30 3.36 -0.56 -10.90
C ALA A 30 2.44 -1.49 -11.69
N MET A 31 1.81 -2.45 -11.02
CA MET A 31 0.83 -3.36 -11.63
C MET A 31 -0.40 -2.62 -12.20
N ILE A 32 -0.90 -1.59 -11.53
CA ILE A 32 -2.01 -0.77 -12.06
C ILE A 32 -1.57 0.00 -13.31
N LYS A 33 -0.37 0.59 -13.31
CA LYS A 33 0.20 1.29 -14.47
C LYS A 33 0.33 0.35 -15.67
N ASP A 34 0.82 -0.85 -15.46
CA ASP A 34 0.94 -1.88 -16.50
C ASP A 34 -0.42 -2.31 -17.03
N ALA A 35 -1.42 -2.51 -16.15
CA ALA A 35 -2.78 -2.85 -16.56
C ALA A 35 -3.41 -1.77 -17.42
N LEU A 36 -3.20 -0.48 -17.07
CA LEU A 36 -3.66 0.65 -17.88
C LEU A 36 -2.95 0.72 -19.24
N ALA A 37 -1.65 0.43 -19.29
CA ALA A 37 -0.88 0.40 -20.54
C ALA A 37 -1.33 -0.72 -21.48
N LYS A 38 -1.89 -1.81 -20.96
CA LYS A 38 -2.42 -2.95 -21.74
C LYS A 38 -3.80 -2.70 -22.38
N GLY A 39 -4.39 -1.53 -22.19
CA GLY A 39 -5.71 -1.21 -22.76
C GLY A 39 -6.84 -2.01 -22.10
N PRO A 40 -7.16 -1.73 -20.82
CA PRO A 40 -8.22 -2.43 -20.11
C PRO A 40 -9.59 -2.10 -20.72
N SER A 41 -10.61 -2.92 -20.42
CA SER A 41 -11.97 -2.70 -20.91
C SER A 41 -12.50 -1.30 -20.54
N GLU A 42 -13.48 -0.81 -21.29
CA GLU A 42 -14.11 0.49 -21.03
C GLU A 42 -14.70 0.58 -19.60
N THR A 43 -15.11 -0.54 -19.02
CA THR A 43 -15.65 -0.62 -17.66
C THR A 43 -14.57 -0.67 -16.58
N ALA A 44 -13.39 -1.23 -16.89
CA ALA A 44 -12.25 -1.34 -15.97
C ALA A 44 -11.39 -0.08 -15.99
N ALA A 45 -11.17 0.54 -17.15
CA ALA A 45 -10.31 1.71 -17.33
C ALA A 45 -10.57 2.87 -16.33
N PRO A 46 -11.81 3.34 -16.11
CA PRO A 46 -12.06 4.43 -15.15
C PRO A 46 -11.79 4.02 -13.70
N LYS A 47 -12.08 2.75 -13.33
CA LYS A 47 -11.81 2.22 -11.99
C LYS A 47 -10.31 2.13 -11.72
N LEU A 48 -9.54 1.65 -12.71
CA LEU A 48 -8.08 1.56 -12.63
C LEU A 48 -7.42 2.93 -12.53
N LYS A 49 -7.87 3.92 -13.31
CA LYS A 49 -7.36 5.30 -13.21
C LYS A 49 -7.64 5.93 -11.85
N LYS A 50 -8.82 5.68 -11.28
CA LYS A 50 -9.17 6.15 -9.93
C LYS A 50 -8.27 5.48 -8.88
N ALA A 51 -8.20 4.15 -8.91
CA ALA A 51 -7.39 3.39 -7.97
C ALA A 51 -5.91 3.80 -8.02
N LEU A 52 -5.34 4.01 -9.22
CA LEU A 52 -3.98 4.51 -9.38
C LEU A 52 -3.78 5.86 -8.67
N ARG A 53 -4.68 6.83 -8.91
CA ARG A 53 -4.60 8.15 -8.29
C ARG A 53 -4.68 8.09 -6.76
N VAL A 54 -5.52 7.20 -6.22
CA VAL A 54 -5.61 6.99 -4.77
C VAL A 54 -4.31 6.39 -4.26
N ALA A 55 -3.89 5.24 -4.79
CA ALA A 55 -2.67 4.56 -4.36
C ALA A 55 -1.42 5.48 -4.41
N GLU A 56 -1.25 6.28 -5.47
CA GLU A 56 -0.13 7.23 -5.56
C GLU A 56 -0.20 8.37 -4.52
N ARG A 57 -1.40 8.82 -4.15
CA ARG A 57 -1.57 9.81 -3.07
C ARG A 57 -1.23 9.19 -1.72
N GLU A 58 -1.83 8.03 -1.40
CA GLU A 58 -1.62 7.38 -0.10
C GLU A 58 -0.15 6.96 0.09
N GLN A 59 0.51 6.47 -0.96
CA GLN A 59 1.96 6.21 -0.96
C GLN A 59 2.80 7.45 -0.64
N GLY A 60 2.38 8.63 -1.11
CA GLY A 60 3.03 9.91 -0.85
C GLY A 60 2.76 10.45 0.56
N GLU A 61 1.60 10.12 1.11
CA GLU A 61 1.17 10.47 2.48
C GLU A 61 1.73 9.49 3.54
N GLY A 62 2.16 8.30 3.12
CA GLY A 62 2.69 7.25 4.01
C GLY A 62 1.60 6.33 4.59
N GLU A 63 0.38 6.46 4.10
CA GLU A 63 -0.82 5.69 4.47
C GLU A 63 -0.85 4.39 3.64
N PHE A 64 0.01 3.42 4.01
CA PHE A 64 0.27 2.26 3.15
C PHE A 64 -0.88 1.25 3.15
N ASP A 65 -1.64 1.12 4.23
CA ASP A 65 -2.84 0.28 4.29
C ASP A 65 -3.95 0.78 3.37
N GLU A 66 -4.20 2.09 3.34
CA GLU A 66 -5.13 2.72 2.40
C GLU A 66 -4.65 2.59 0.96
N CYS A 67 -3.33 2.65 0.74
CA CYS A 67 -2.77 2.33 -0.57
C CYS A 67 -3.10 0.88 -0.98
N LEU A 68 -2.90 -0.08 -0.07
CA LEU A 68 -3.18 -1.49 -0.35
C LEU A 68 -4.67 -1.74 -0.61
N ASP A 69 -5.56 -1.01 0.06
CA ASP A 69 -6.99 -1.03 -0.23
C ASP A 69 -7.31 -0.55 -1.65
N ALA A 70 -6.69 0.55 -2.08
CA ALA A 70 -6.82 1.06 -3.44
C ALA A 70 -6.24 0.07 -4.48
N VAL A 71 -5.12 -0.57 -4.17
CA VAL A 71 -4.56 -1.66 -4.99
C VAL A 71 -5.53 -2.85 -5.06
N GLY A 72 -6.19 -3.18 -3.95
CA GLY A 72 -7.23 -4.21 -3.88
C GLY A 72 -8.43 -3.89 -4.78
N ASP A 73 -8.88 -2.63 -4.79
CA ASP A 73 -9.92 -2.14 -5.70
C ASP A 73 -9.53 -2.31 -7.17
N ALA A 74 -8.28 -1.98 -7.52
CA ALA A 74 -7.79 -2.18 -8.86
C ALA A 74 -7.79 -3.66 -9.27
N LYS A 75 -7.29 -4.55 -8.40
CA LYS A 75 -7.29 -6.00 -8.63
C LYS A 75 -8.71 -6.53 -8.86
N ARG A 76 -9.71 -6.03 -8.12
CA ARG A 76 -11.13 -6.39 -8.33
C ARG A 76 -11.64 -5.92 -9.69
N ALA A 77 -11.23 -4.74 -10.15
CA ALA A 77 -11.65 -4.19 -11.44
C ALA A 77 -11.01 -4.86 -12.66
N MET A 78 -9.88 -5.57 -12.50
CA MET A 78 -9.23 -6.33 -13.57
C MET A 78 -9.83 -7.72 -13.79
N LYS A 79 -10.60 -8.23 -12.83
CA LYS A 79 -11.24 -9.53 -12.97
C LYS A 79 -12.38 -9.39 -14.00
N PRO A 80 -12.50 -10.33 -14.95
CA PRO A 80 -13.54 -10.32 -15.97
C PRO A 80 -14.95 -10.44 -15.36
#